data_AF-A0A142WR74-F1
#
_entry.id   AF-A0A142WR74-F1
#
_cell.length_a   1.000
_cell.length_b   1.000
_cell.length_c   1.000
_cell.angle_alpha   90.00
_cell.angle_beta   90.00
_cell.angle_gamma   90.00
#
_symmetry.space_group_name_H-M   'P 1'
#
loop_
_entity.id
_entity.type
_entity.pdbx_description
1 polymer ?
#
loop_
_entity_poly.entity_id
_entity_poly.type
_entity_poly.pdbx_seq_one_letter_code
_entity_poly.pdbx_strand_id
1 'polypeptide(L)'
;MIRQLGILLLGFSLLNFVGCGPSGKVAEMSVAPKVVTWPTLDTLMEPERNMFIVMSVQTGDLAGAKKAASDPKMKEAVDAFEKDPIPAPFASPARDAAKADVVKHYRELIEGKGDLRKVVQELQTAKGKLVDINLK
;
A
#
# COMPACT_ATOMS: atom_id res chain seq x y z
N MET A 1 38.81 12.63 39.17
CA MET A 1 38.60 11.48 40.09
C MET A 1 37.63 10.54 39.39
N ILE A 2 37.85 9.27 39.04
CA ILE A 2 38.87 8.20 39.17
C ILE A 2 38.55 7.33 37.91
N ARG A 3 39.36 7.23 36.84
CA ARG A 3 40.56 6.40 36.59
C ARG A 3 40.42 4.89 36.85
N GLN A 4 40.82 4.08 35.83
CA GLN A 4 41.23 2.67 35.88
C GLN A 4 40.11 1.61 35.82
N LEU A 5 40.25 0.37 35.33
CA LEU A 5 41.33 -0.51 34.83
C LEU A 5 40.55 -1.66 34.13
N GLY A 6 40.75 -2.07 32.87
CA GLY A 6 41.88 -2.84 32.40
C GLY A 6 41.96 -4.25 33.02
N ILE A 7 41.28 -5.27 32.47
CA ILE A 7 41.67 -6.68 32.61
C ILE A 7 41.47 -7.42 31.29
N LEU A 8 42.62 -7.70 30.67
CA LEU A 8 42.87 -8.71 29.66
C LEU A 8 43.00 -10.05 30.40
N LEU A 9 42.31 -11.12 29.97
CA LEU A 9 42.74 -12.49 30.29
C LEU A 9 42.29 -13.48 29.20
N LEU A 10 43.32 -13.98 28.53
CA LEU A 10 43.37 -15.14 27.66
C LEU A 10 42.63 -16.37 28.24
N GLY A 11 41.98 -17.13 27.36
CA GLY A 11 41.42 -18.45 27.67
C GLY A 11 41.27 -19.30 26.41
N PHE A 12 42.40 -19.74 25.86
CA PHE A 12 42.49 -20.73 24.79
C PHE A 12 42.16 -22.10 25.38
N SER A 13 41.01 -22.69 25.02
CA SER A 13 40.72 -24.11 25.25
C SER A 13 40.21 -24.77 23.97
N LEU A 14 41.03 -25.71 23.53
CA LEU A 14 40.87 -26.59 22.38
C LEU A 14 39.90 -27.75 22.68
N LEU A 15 39.32 -28.26 21.60
CA LEU A 15 38.87 -29.65 21.37
C LEU A 15 37.62 -30.14 22.12
N ASN A 16 36.51 -30.24 21.38
CA ASN A 16 35.79 -31.51 21.24
C ASN A 16 35.27 -31.64 19.79
N PHE A 17 36.06 -32.33 18.98
CA PHE A 17 35.63 -32.97 17.74
C PHE A 17 35.09 -34.35 18.13
N VAL A 18 33.78 -34.58 18.09
CA VAL A 18 33.12 -35.83 17.67
C VAL A 18 31.63 -35.52 17.48
N GLY A 19 31.15 -35.65 16.23
CA GLY A 19 29.74 -35.49 15.91
C GLY A 19 29.44 -35.48 14.42
N CYS A 20 30.10 -36.37 13.66
CA CYS A 20 29.71 -36.66 12.28
C CYS A 20 28.41 -37.48 12.30
N GLY A 21 27.30 -36.85 11.94
CA GLY A 21 26.05 -37.52 11.59
C GLY A 21 25.58 -36.98 10.24
N PRO A 22 25.57 -37.78 9.16
CA PRO A 22 25.01 -37.36 7.89
C PRO A 22 23.50 -37.54 7.90
N SER A 23 22.86 -36.87 6.95
CA SER A 23 21.48 -37.09 6.50
C SER A 23 20.38 -36.34 7.26
N GLY A 24 20.02 -35.22 6.65
CA GLY A 24 18.65 -35.08 6.18
C GLY A 24 17.76 -34.28 7.11
N LYS A 25 17.55 -33.01 6.76
CA LYS A 25 16.33 -32.62 6.06
C LYS A 25 16.64 -31.35 5.29
N VAL A 26 16.31 -31.41 4.01
CA VAL A 26 16.20 -30.31 3.05
C VAL A 26 15.87 -29.01 3.78
N ALA A 27 16.70 -28.00 3.54
CA ALA A 27 16.29 -26.63 3.72
C ALA A 27 14.99 -26.46 2.94
N GLU A 28 13.88 -26.46 3.67
CA GLU A 28 12.61 -25.98 3.14
C GLU A 28 12.86 -24.50 2.89
N MET A 29 13.27 -24.18 1.66
CA MET A 29 13.25 -22.82 1.17
C MET A 29 11.81 -22.39 1.30
N SER A 30 11.49 -21.68 2.37
CA SER A 30 10.23 -20.98 2.52
C SER A 30 10.19 -20.00 1.35
N VAL A 31 9.52 -20.38 0.27
CA VAL A 31 9.17 -19.48 -0.81
C VAL A 31 8.39 -18.38 -0.13
N ALA A 32 9.01 -17.20 -0.02
CA ALA A 32 8.36 -16.05 0.57
C ALA A 32 6.98 -15.91 -0.12
N PRO A 33 5.89 -15.75 0.64
CA PRO A 33 4.56 -15.69 0.05
C PRO A 33 4.58 -14.61 -1.04
N LYS A 34 4.21 -15.01 -2.26
CA LYS A 34 4.13 -14.09 -3.39
C LYS A 34 3.15 -12.99 -3.01
N VAL A 35 3.66 -11.81 -2.67
CA VAL A 35 2.81 -10.64 -2.41
C VAL A 35 2.13 -10.31 -3.72
N VAL A 36 0.81 -10.49 -3.75
CA VAL A 36 0.00 -10.14 -4.91
C VAL A 36 -0.06 -8.62 -4.94
N THR A 37 0.60 -8.00 -5.90
CA THR A 37 0.58 -6.55 -6.10
C THR A 37 -0.55 -6.17 -7.07
N TRP A 38 -1.05 -4.95 -6.94
CA TRP A 38 -2.01 -4.36 -7.88
C TRP A 38 -1.48 -3.00 -8.37
N PRO A 39 -0.60 -3.00 -9.39
CA PRO A 39 0.19 -1.80 -9.74
C PRO A 39 -0.63 -0.57 -10.11
N THR A 40 -1.76 -0.75 -10.79
CA THR A 40 -2.65 0.37 -11.16
C THR A 40 -3.32 0.98 -9.93
N LEU A 41 -3.66 0.15 -8.93
CA LEU A 41 -4.14 0.62 -7.64
C LEU A 41 -3.05 1.39 -6.89
N ASP A 42 -1.83 0.86 -6.84
CA ASP A 42 -0.70 1.53 -6.18
C ASP A 42 -0.42 2.91 -6.80
N THR A 43 -0.48 2.99 -8.13
CA THR A 43 -0.33 4.26 -8.87
C THR A 43 -1.45 5.24 -8.56
N LEU A 44 -2.71 4.77 -8.53
CA LEU A 44 -3.86 5.61 -8.19
C LEU A 44 -3.84 6.07 -6.73
N MET A 45 -3.33 5.23 -5.83
CA MET A 45 -3.24 5.49 -4.40
C MET A 45 -1.95 6.22 -3.98
N GLU A 46 -1.18 6.75 -4.93
CA GLU A 46 0.06 7.49 -4.67
C GLU A 46 -0.13 8.49 -3.51
N PRO A 47 0.62 8.35 -2.39
CA PRO A 47 0.32 9.03 -1.14
C PRO A 47 0.33 10.56 -1.22
N GLU A 48 1.32 11.15 -1.89
CA GLU A 48 1.51 12.60 -1.89
C GLU A 48 0.33 13.32 -2.56
N ARG A 49 -0.06 12.86 -3.75
CA ARG A 49 -1.19 13.43 -4.49
C ARG A 49 -2.51 13.22 -3.77
N ASN A 50 -2.73 12.03 -3.23
CA ASN A 50 -3.96 11.73 -2.50
C ASN A 50 -4.08 12.55 -1.23
N MET A 51 -2.98 12.70 -0.49
CA MET A 51 -2.93 13.55 0.70
C MET A 51 -3.23 15.00 0.34
N PHE A 52 -2.64 15.53 -0.73
CA PHE A 52 -2.92 16.90 -1.17
C PHE A 52 -4.40 17.11 -1.47
N ILE A 53 -5.03 16.23 -2.25
CA ILE A 53 -6.47 16.35 -2.59
C ILE A 53 -7.32 16.35 -1.32
N VAL A 54 -7.08 15.41 -0.40
CA VAL A 54 -7.82 15.29 0.86
C VAL A 54 -7.63 16.54 1.72
N MET A 55 -6.39 17.00 1.88
CA MET A 55 -6.06 18.17 2.70
C MET A 55 -6.68 19.44 2.14
N SER A 56 -6.58 19.67 0.82
CA SER A 56 -7.22 20.81 0.16
C SER A 56 -8.74 20.84 0.39
N VAL A 57 -9.41 19.70 0.30
CA VAL A 57 -10.86 19.64 0.58
C VAL A 57 -11.17 19.92 2.07
N GLN A 58 -10.37 19.40 2.99
CA GLN A 58 -10.53 19.61 4.43
C GLN A 58 -10.30 21.07 4.85
N THR A 59 -9.31 21.74 4.28
CA THR A 59 -8.99 23.15 4.56
C THR A 59 -9.90 24.13 3.80
N GLY A 60 -10.74 23.63 2.89
CA GLY A 60 -11.67 24.43 2.09
C GLY A 60 -11.08 24.98 0.79
N ASP A 61 -9.85 24.62 0.43
CA ASP A 61 -9.24 24.90 -0.87
C ASP A 61 -9.79 23.95 -1.97
N LEU A 62 -11.08 24.12 -2.29
CA LEU A 62 -11.76 23.29 -3.28
C LEU A 62 -11.18 23.46 -4.70
N ALA A 63 -10.65 24.64 -5.01
CA ALA A 63 -10.01 24.92 -6.30
C ALA A 63 -8.68 24.16 -6.43
N GLY A 64 -7.85 24.15 -5.38
CA GLY A 64 -6.62 23.36 -5.33
C GLY A 64 -6.90 21.86 -5.43
N ALA A 65 -7.91 21.37 -4.69
CA ALA A 65 -8.34 19.97 -4.78
C ALA A 65 -8.74 19.59 -6.22
N LYS A 66 -9.60 20.40 -6.87
CA LYS A 66 -10.01 20.16 -8.26
C LYS A 66 -8.83 20.19 -9.22
N LYS A 67 -7.91 21.15 -9.06
CA LYS A 67 -6.70 21.27 -9.89
C LYS A 67 -5.83 20.02 -9.79
N ALA A 68 -5.58 19.54 -8.57
CA ALA A 68 -4.77 18.35 -8.34
C ALA A 68 -5.46 17.06 -8.83
N ALA A 69 -6.76 16.93 -8.61
CA ALA A 69 -7.54 15.82 -9.15
C ALA A 69 -7.56 15.82 -10.69
N SER A 70 -7.62 17.00 -11.31
CA SER A 70 -7.69 17.17 -12.77
C SER A 70 -6.35 17.02 -13.49
N ASP A 71 -5.25 16.80 -12.77
CA ASP A 71 -3.93 16.58 -13.36
C ASP A 71 -3.95 15.44 -14.38
N PRO A 72 -3.32 15.57 -15.55
CA PRO A 72 -3.32 14.52 -16.57
C PRO A 72 -2.90 13.15 -16.06
N LYS A 73 -1.89 13.09 -15.17
CA LYS A 73 -1.43 11.82 -14.60
C LYS A 73 -2.48 11.16 -13.71
N MET A 74 -3.31 11.96 -13.03
CA MET A 74 -4.41 11.43 -12.23
C MET A 74 -5.49 10.82 -13.13
N LYS A 75 -5.85 11.52 -14.22
CA LYS A 75 -6.80 10.99 -15.20
C LYS A 75 -6.31 9.68 -15.81
N GLU A 76 -5.04 9.62 -16.21
CA GLU A 76 -4.41 8.41 -16.72
C GLU A 76 -4.39 7.27 -15.70
N ALA A 77 -4.11 7.56 -14.42
CA ALA A 77 -4.15 6.57 -13.35
C ALA A 77 -5.57 6.02 -13.12
N VAL A 78 -6.59 6.88 -13.14
CA VAL A 78 -8.01 6.47 -13.03
C VAL A 78 -8.41 5.61 -14.23
N ASP A 79 -8.06 6.05 -15.46
CA ASP A 79 -8.33 5.30 -16.69
C ASP A 79 -7.67 3.91 -16.67
N ALA A 80 -6.41 3.84 -16.24
CA ALA A 80 -5.66 2.59 -16.17
C ALA A 80 -6.28 1.64 -15.13
N PHE A 81 -6.57 2.15 -13.93
CA PHE A 81 -7.20 1.38 -12.86
C PHE A 81 -8.59 0.88 -13.26
N GLU A 82 -9.40 1.70 -13.94
CA GLU A 82 -10.72 1.31 -14.43
C GLU A 82 -10.64 0.11 -15.38
N LYS A 83 -9.69 0.14 -16.32
CA LYS A 83 -9.49 -0.92 -17.33
C LYS A 83 -8.79 -2.17 -16.78
N ASP A 84 -8.03 -2.05 -15.71
CA ASP A 84 -7.23 -3.14 -15.15
C ASP A 84 -8.10 -4.12 -14.35
N PRO A 85 -8.22 -5.40 -14.75
CA PRO A 85 -9.03 -6.36 -14.02
C PRO A 85 -8.52 -6.56 -12.58
N ILE A 86 -9.46 -6.81 -11.65
CA ILE A 86 -9.09 -7.13 -10.27
C ILE A 86 -8.26 -8.43 -10.28
N PRO A 87 -7.05 -8.46 -9.69
CA PRO A 87 -6.26 -9.68 -9.64
C PRO A 87 -7.06 -10.81 -8.98
N ALA A 88 -6.99 -12.03 -9.53
CA ALA A 88 -7.82 -13.16 -9.10
C ALA A 88 -7.84 -13.43 -7.58
N PRO A 89 -6.74 -13.29 -6.82
CA PRO A 89 -6.74 -13.46 -5.36
C PRO A 89 -7.61 -12.43 -4.62
N PHE A 90 -7.90 -11.30 -5.27
CA PHE A 90 -8.74 -10.23 -4.76
C PHE A 90 -10.13 -10.20 -5.40
N ALA A 91 -10.40 -11.00 -6.43
CA ALA A 91 -11.66 -10.91 -7.17
C ALA A 91 -12.85 -11.27 -6.28
N SER A 92 -13.78 -10.33 -6.13
CA SER A 92 -15.04 -10.54 -5.43
C SER A 92 -16.07 -9.50 -5.86
N PRO A 93 -17.38 -9.81 -5.83
CA PRO A 93 -18.41 -8.84 -6.20
C PRO A 93 -18.37 -7.56 -5.37
N ALA A 94 -18.05 -7.70 -4.07
CA ALA A 94 -17.90 -6.55 -3.19
C ALA A 94 -16.70 -5.67 -3.59
N ARG A 95 -15.60 -6.27 -4.03
CA ARG A 95 -14.41 -5.53 -4.49
C ARG A 95 -14.62 -4.90 -5.87
N ASP A 96 -15.40 -5.53 -6.75
CA ASP A 96 -15.86 -4.93 -8.01
C ASP A 96 -16.68 -3.66 -7.76
N ALA A 97 -17.63 -3.72 -6.81
CA ALA A 97 -18.41 -2.55 -6.42
C ALA A 97 -17.53 -1.45 -5.82
N ALA A 98 -16.61 -1.79 -4.90
CA ALA A 98 -15.68 -0.82 -4.32
C ALA A 98 -14.77 -0.18 -5.37
N LYS A 99 -14.29 -0.96 -6.35
CA LYS A 99 -13.51 -0.45 -7.49
C LYS A 99 -14.34 0.55 -8.30
N ALA A 100 -15.59 0.22 -8.64
CA ALA A 100 -16.47 1.11 -9.38
C ALA A 100 -16.74 2.42 -8.63
N ASP A 101 -16.97 2.36 -7.32
CA ASP A 101 -17.15 3.54 -6.47
C ASP A 101 -15.89 4.42 -6.45
N VAL A 102 -14.69 3.82 -6.30
CA VAL A 102 -13.42 4.55 -6.36
C VAL A 102 -13.28 5.29 -7.69
N VAL A 103 -13.50 4.60 -8.82
CA VAL A 103 -13.43 5.23 -10.15
C VAL A 103 -14.42 6.37 -10.25
N LYS A 104 -15.69 6.13 -9.90
CA LYS A 104 -16.75 7.14 -9.93
C LYS A 104 -16.37 8.40 -9.15
N HIS A 105 -15.92 8.27 -7.90
CA HIS A 105 -15.64 9.43 -7.06
C HIS A 105 -14.39 10.20 -7.51
N TYR A 106 -13.36 9.53 -8.05
CA TYR A 106 -12.27 10.27 -8.70
C TYR A 106 -12.75 11.06 -9.92
N ARG A 107 -13.65 10.50 -10.74
CA ARG A 107 -14.25 11.22 -11.89
C ARG A 107 -15.04 12.43 -11.42
N GLU A 108 -15.84 12.30 -10.37
CA GLU A 108 -16.59 13.41 -9.77
C GLU A 108 -15.64 14.52 -9.28
N LEU A 109 -14.51 14.17 -8.65
CA LEU A 109 -13.47 15.14 -8.25
C LEU A 109 -12.83 15.84 -9.45
N ILE A 110 -12.47 15.09 -10.49
CA ILE A 110 -11.88 15.61 -11.74
C ILE A 110 -12.83 16.61 -12.42
N GLU A 111 -14.10 16.24 -12.54
CA GLU A 111 -15.11 17.07 -13.19
C GLU A 111 -15.54 18.24 -12.29
N GLY A 112 -15.29 18.11 -10.99
CA GLY A 112 -15.75 19.04 -9.96
C GLY A 112 -17.27 19.00 -9.80
N LYS A 113 -17.86 17.80 -9.85
CA LYS A 113 -19.30 17.57 -9.69
C LYS A 113 -19.63 17.23 -8.24
N GLY A 114 -20.83 17.66 -7.80
CA GLY A 114 -21.34 17.38 -6.47
C GLY A 114 -20.67 18.20 -5.36
N ASP A 115 -20.92 17.81 -4.11
CA ASP A 115 -20.23 18.36 -2.95
C ASP A 115 -18.87 17.65 -2.80
N LEU A 116 -17.79 18.36 -3.12
CA LEU A 116 -16.44 17.79 -3.11
C LEU A 116 -16.01 17.25 -1.74
N ARG A 117 -16.54 17.78 -0.63
CA ARG A 117 -16.28 17.23 0.71
C ARG A 117 -16.90 15.87 0.85
N LYS A 118 -18.16 15.74 0.44
CA LYS A 118 -18.88 14.46 0.44
C LYS A 118 -18.21 13.46 -0.50
N VAL A 119 -17.84 13.88 -1.71
CA VAL A 119 -17.16 13.02 -2.69
C VAL A 119 -15.82 12.50 -2.13
N VAL A 120 -15.01 13.33 -1.47
CA VAL A 120 -13.75 12.87 -0.84
C VAL A 120 -14.03 11.87 0.29
N GLN A 121 -15.06 12.08 1.12
CA GLN A 121 -15.42 11.13 2.18
C GLN A 121 -15.86 9.77 1.62
N GLU A 122 -16.69 9.78 0.58
CA GLU A 122 -17.14 8.58 -0.10
C GLU A 122 -15.98 7.87 -0.81
N LEU A 123 -15.08 8.62 -1.45
CA LEU A 123 -13.84 8.09 -2.03
C LEU A 123 -12.97 7.41 -0.98
N GLN A 124 -12.73 8.04 0.18
CA GLN A 124 -11.94 7.44 1.26
C GLN A 124 -12.56 6.14 1.77
N THR A 125 -13.89 6.12 1.89
CA THR A 125 -14.64 4.93 2.28
C THR A 125 -14.48 3.81 1.24
N ALA A 126 -14.64 4.13 -0.05
CA ALA A 126 -14.49 3.17 -1.13
C ALA A 126 -13.06 2.61 -1.21
N LYS A 127 -12.04 3.48 -1.05
CA LYS A 127 -10.63 3.07 -0.96
C LYS A 127 -10.39 2.13 0.22
N GLY A 128 -10.96 2.43 1.39
CA GLY A 128 -10.87 1.59 2.58
C GLY A 128 -11.45 0.19 2.35
N LYS A 129 -12.63 0.10 1.73
CA LYS A 129 -13.22 -1.19 1.33
C LYS A 129 -12.29 -1.94 0.37
N LEU A 130 -11.81 -1.26 -0.67
CA LEU A 130 -11.01 -1.87 -1.73
C LEU A 130 -9.74 -2.57 -1.21
N VAL A 131 -9.07 -1.98 -0.21
CA VAL A 131 -7.85 -2.52 0.41
C VAL A 131 -8.11 -3.42 1.63
N ASP A 132 -9.38 -3.57 2.06
CA ASP A 132 -9.72 -4.48 3.15
C ASP A 132 -9.47 -5.93 2.71
N ILE A 133 -8.59 -6.62 3.43
CA ILE A 133 -8.22 -8.02 3.18
C ILE A 133 -9.42 -8.97 3.34
N ASN A 134 -10.44 -8.57 4.09
CA ASN A 134 -11.63 -9.38 4.36
C ASN A 134 -12.79 -9.09 3.40
N LEU A 135 -12.64 -8.14 2.46
CA LEU A 135 -13.68 -7.83 1.50
C LEU A 135 -13.90 -9.00 0.55
N LYS A 136 -15.10 -9.59 0.62
CA LYS A 136 -15.56 -10.73 -0.17
C LYS A 136 -16.97 -10.48 -0.69
#